data_AF-A0A6J0G8A2-F1
#
_entry.id   AF-A0A6J0G8A2-F1
#
_cell.length_a   1.000
_cell.length_b   1.000
_cell.length_c   1.000
_cell.angle_alpha   90.00
_cell.angle_beta   90.00
_cell.angle_gamma   90.00
#
_symmetry.space_group_name_H-M   'P 1'
#
loop_
_entity.id
_entity.type
_entity.pdbx_description
1 polymer ?
#
loop_
_entity_poly.entity_id
_entity_poly.type
_entity_poly.pdbx_seq_one_letter_code
_entity_poly.pdbx_strand_id
1 'polypeptide(L)'
;MGTSVFLCLFVILLTRCSPSGCAGDVDSASHSTASTTEKPILLNNIADAEAFVSGAEVAVIGFFQEPESTEASQFRLAAGRIPEVPFGLSTSPAVLSHYGVSANTVTLFRRVDNDRRNLDMNNEDVDTEKMTRFVRINELRLVTEYNPVTAIGVMQSSLQFNLLLITDKMSPKHPERMRKFRAAAELFKGKILFILLDSNLKSNEPVVSYFQLKKSQLPALAVFHTPDDEHDVMTVDEISIERVQDFCNRFIQRMKKKEDESEKPLNEEL
;
A
#
# COMPACT_ATOMS: atom_id res chain seq x y z
N MET A 1 3.10 11.82 -26.98
CA MET A 1 3.65 12.10 -25.63
C MET A 1 2.74 11.38 -24.65
N GLY A 2 3.04 10.10 -24.36
CA GLY A 2 2.29 9.35 -23.37
C GLY A 2 2.63 9.91 -21.99
N THR A 3 1.63 10.34 -21.24
CA THR A 3 1.79 10.59 -19.81
C THR A 3 2.19 9.26 -19.17
N SER A 4 3.25 9.22 -18.37
CA SER A 4 3.67 7.97 -17.73
C SER A 4 2.59 7.48 -16.72
N VAL A 5 2.37 6.17 -16.51
CA VAL A 5 1.70 5.55 -15.35
C VAL A 5 2.11 6.31 -14.09
N PHE A 6 3.42 6.54 -13.93
CA PHE A 6 4.01 7.27 -12.81
C PHE A 6 3.43 8.68 -12.69
N LEU A 7 3.28 9.36 -13.83
CA LEU A 7 2.70 10.69 -13.92
C LEU A 7 1.16 10.66 -13.81
N CYS A 8 0.46 9.60 -14.20
CA CYS A 8 -1.00 9.51 -14.11
C CYS A 8 -1.50 9.12 -12.72
N LEU A 9 -0.77 8.26 -12.01
CA LEU A 9 -1.01 8.00 -10.59
C LEU A 9 -0.68 9.24 -9.73
N PHE A 10 0.25 10.10 -10.18
CA PHE A 10 0.74 11.26 -9.41
C PHE A 10 0.15 12.64 -9.80
N VAL A 11 -0.11 12.96 -11.07
CA VAL A 11 -0.59 14.31 -11.53
C VAL A 11 -2.00 14.64 -11.07
N ILE A 12 -2.77 13.65 -10.64
CA ILE A 12 -4.06 13.89 -9.99
C ILE A 12 -3.87 14.59 -8.61
N LEU A 13 -2.67 14.54 -8.01
CA LEU A 13 -2.34 15.22 -6.75
C LEU A 13 -2.22 16.75 -6.86
N LEU A 14 -1.85 17.31 -8.03
CA LEU A 14 -1.49 18.73 -8.12
C LEU A 14 -2.62 19.65 -8.61
N THR A 15 -3.72 19.12 -9.14
CA THR A 15 -4.82 19.93 -9.70
C THR A 15 -6.05 20.06 -8.79
N ARG A 16 -6.02 19.51 -7.56
CA ARG A 16 -7.19 19.55 -6.64
C ARG A 16 -6.93 20.06 -5.22
N CYS A 17 -5.74 20.55 -4.89
CA CYS A 17 -5.59 21.37 -3.69
C CYS A 17 -6.06 22.80 -3.98
N SER A 18 -7.36 23.04 -3.84
CA SER A 18 -7.90 24.35 -3.48
C SER A 18 -8.75 24.15 -2.22
N PRO A 19 -8.50 24.91 -1.13
CA PRO A 19 -9.25 24.77 0.10
C PRO A 19 -10.52 25.60 -0.02
N SER A 20 -11.67 24.95 -0.19
CA SER A 20 -12.96 25.64 -0.11
C SER A 20 -14.09 24.71 0.32
N GLY A 21 -14.42 24.79 1.61
CA GLY A 21 -15.75 25.21 2.05
C GLY A 21 -16.87 24.17 2.15
N CYS A 22 -17.19 23.86 3.41
CA CYS A 22 -18.54 23.81 4.01
C CYS A 22 -19.42 22.54 3.89
N ALA A 23 -19.55 21.90 5.06
CA ALA A 23 -20.79 21.57 5.79
C ALA A 23 -21.97 20.93 5.05
N GLY A 24 -22.36 19.76 5.56
CA GLY A 24 -23.66 19.13 5.34
C GLY A 24 -23.83 17.96 6.30
N ASP A 25 -24.51 18.22 7.43
CA ASP A 25 -24.98 17.22 8.38
C ASP A 25 -26.04 16.31 7.74
N VAL A 26 -25.93 14.99 7.94
CA VAL A 26 -27.09 14.09 7.94
C VAL A 26 -26.84 13.00 8.98
N ASP A 27 -27.63 13.06 10.05
CA ASP A 27 -27.78 12.03 11.07
C ASP A 27 -28.26 10.70 10.47
N SER A 28 -27.64 9.60 10.87
CA SER A 28 -28.33 8.31 10.98
C SER A 28 -27.68 7.47 12.07
N ALA A 29 -28.48 7.17 13.10
CA ALA A 29 -28.09 6.45 14.29
C ALA A 29 -28.22 4.92 14.14
N SER A 30 -27.53 4.21 15.04
CA SER A 30 -27.47 2.76 15.30
C SER A 30 -26.46 1.99 14.42
N HIS A 31 -25.47 1.27 14.95
CA HIS A 31 -25.34 0.58 16.24
C HIS A 31 -24.00 0.87 16.93
N SER A 32 -24.05 1.08 18.25
CA SER A 32 -22.89 1.08 19.13
C SER A 32 -22.19 -0.28 19.16
N THR A 33 -20.96 -0.33 18.66
CA THR A 33 -19.89 -1.08 19.29
C THR A 33 -18.92 -0.06 19.87
N ALA A 34 -18.70 -0.12 21.18
CA ALA A 34 -17.73 0.74 21.85
C ALA A 34 -16.39 0.70 21.11
N SER A 35 -15.97 1.85 20.57
CA SER A 35 -14.62 2.02 20.02
C SER A 35 -13.65 1.89 21.20
N THR A 36 -13.14 0.69 21.43
CA THR A 36 -12.00 0.49 22.29
C THR A 36 -10.87 1.21 21.59
N THR A 37 -10.42 2.33 22.17
CA THR A 37 -9.20 2.99 21.74
C THR A 37 -8.08 1.98 22.03
N GLU A 38 -7.75 1.13 21.05
CA GLU A 38 -6.73 0.11 21.22
C GLU A 38 -5.39 0.83 21.43
N LYS A 39 -4.97 0.88 22.69
CA LYS A 39 -3.66 1.38 23.07
C LYS A 39 -2.60 0.49 22.42
N PRO A 40 -1.46 1.05 21.99
CA PRO A 40 -0.36 0.24 21.49
C PRO A 40 0.01 -0.86 22.49
N ILE A 41 0.29 -2.06 21.97
CA ILE A 41 0.71 -3.21 22.76
C ILE A 41 2.15 -2.96 23.23
N LEU A 42 2.43 -3.14 24.52
CA LEU A 42 3.78 -3.00 25.06
C LEU A 42 4.64 -4.22 24.69
N LEU A 43 5.78 -3.96 24.05
CA LEU A 43 6.72 -4.98 23.56
C LEU A 43 8.01 -4.90 24.38
N ASN A 44 8.15 -5.78 25.39
CA ASN A 44 9.23 -5.68 26.38
C ASN A 44 10.50 -6.44 25.99
N ASN A 45 10.40 -7.41 25.08
CA ASN A 45 11.51 -8.24 24.63
C ASN A 45 11.45 -8.48 23.11
N ILE A 46 12.55 -8.99 22.57
CA ILE A 46 12.74 -9.19 21.12
C ILE A 46 11.72 -10.18 20.56
N ALA A 47 11.48 -11.29 21.26
CA ALA A 47 10.57 -12.33 20.79
C ALA A 47 9.13 -11.82 20.63
N ASP A 48 8.64 -11.04 21.59
CA ASP A 48 7.31 -10.41 21.51
C ASP A 48 7.23 -9.43 20.33
N ALA A 49 8.30 -8.65 20.10
CA ALA A 49 8.34 -7.70 18.99
C ALA A 49 8.37 -8.40 17.61
N GLU A 50 9.15 -9.46 17.46
CA GLU A 50 9.18 -10.28 16.23
C GLU A 50 7.85 -11.00 15.97
N ALA A 51 7.24 -11.57 17.02
CA ALA A 51 5.92 -12.19 16.94
C ALA A 51 4.85 -11.16 16.53
N PHE A 52 4.91 -9.96 17.10
CA PHE A 52 4.02 -8.86 16.75
C PHE A 52 4.15 -8.45 15.28
N VAL A 53 5.37 -8.26 14.78
CA VAL A 53 5.62 -7.88 13.37
C VAL A 53 5.18 -8.98 12.41
N SER A 54 5.45 -10.25 12.72
CA SER A 54 5.12 -11.38 11.86
C SER A 54 3.62 -11.75 11.86
N GLY A 55 2.90 -11.38 12.92
CA GLY A 55 1.47 -11.67 13.10
C GLY A 55 0.53 -10.88 12.19
N ALA A 56 1.02 -9.83 11.51
CA ALA A 56 0.20 -8.96 10.66
C ALA A 56 0.84 -8.74 9.26
N GLU A 57 0.04 -8.24 8.31
CA GLU A 57 0.56 -7.82 7.00
C GLU A 57 1.30 -6.49 7.07
N VAL A 58 0.82 -5.61 7.95
CA VAL A 58 1.40 -4.33 8.29
C VAL A 58 1.38 -4.23 9.81
N ALA A 59 2.50 -3.86 10.41
CA ALA A 59 2.61 -3.61 11.84
C ALA A 59 3.41 -2.32 12.06
N VAL A 60 3.05 -1.54 13.07
CA VAL A 60 3.77 -0.31 13.42
C VAL A 60 4.33 -0.45 14.83
N ILE A 61 5.61 -0.19 15.02
CA ILE A 61 6.22 -0.11 16.35
C ILE A 61 6.75 1.30 16.57
N GLY A 62 6.33 1.92 17.66
CA GLY A 62 6.95 3.12 18.21
C GLY A 62 8.08 2.74 19.16
N PHE A 63 9.31 3.09 18.80
CA PHE A 63 10.49 2.94 19.64
C PHE A 63 10.76 4.28 20.33
N PHE A 64 10.65 4.30 21.66
CA PHE A 64 10.83 5.53 22.44
C PHE A 64 11.82 5.30 23.58
N GLN A 65 12.56 6.33 23.96
CA GLN A 65 13.43 6.26 25.14
C GLN A 65 12.61 6.30 26.43
N GLU A 66 11.55 7.13 26.46
CA GLU A 66 10.68 7.29 27.61
C GLU A 66 9.23 6.99 27.22
N PRO A 67 8.51 6.16 28.01
CA PRO A 67 7.18 5.73 27.62
C PRO A 67 6.15 6.85 27.67
N GLU A 68 6.33 7.88 28.50
CA GLU A 68 5.40 9.00 28.71
C GLU A 68 5.89 10.32 28.09
N SER A 69 6.80 10.25 27.11
CA SER A 69 7.25 11.43 26.39
C SER A 69 6.12 12.06 25.55
N THR A 70 6.29 13.31 25.15
CA THR A 70 5.35 14.00 24.26
C THR A 70 5.16 13.23 22.95
N GLU A 71 6.25 12.71 22.38
CA GLU A 71 6.25 11.92 21.15
C GLU A 71 5.50 10.60 21.32
N ALA A 72 5.72 9.90 22.44
CA ALA A 72 5.01 8.67 22.76
C ALA A 72 3.50 8.91 22.94
N SER A 73 3.12 10.07 23.50
CA SER A 73 1.72 10.50 23.61
C SER A 73 1.09 10.77 22.23
N GLN A 74 1.77 11.52 21.36
CA GLN A 74 1.33 11.75 19.97
C GLN A 74 1.17 10.42 19.20
N PHE A 75 2.09 9.48 19.41
CA PHE A 75 2.02 8.15 18.81
C PHE A 75 0.80 7.35 19.27
N ARG A 76 0.46 7.40 20.56
CA ARG A 76 -0.76 6.78 21.08
C ARG A 76 -2.03 7.40 20.48
N LEU A 77 -2.04 8.71 20.26
CA LEU A 77 -3.14 9.39 19.56
C LEU A 77 -3.23 8.94 18.09
N ALA A 78 -2.10 8.76 17.41
CA ALA A 78 -2.07 8.29 16.03
C ALA A 78 -2.59 6.85 15.90
N ALA A 79 -2.21 5.96 16.83
CA ALA A 79 -2.75 4.61 16.92
C ALA A 79 -4.28 4.61 17.05
N GLY A 80 -4.82 5.50 17.88
CA GLY A 80 -6.28 5.67 18.03
C GLY A 80 -7.01 6.17 16.77
N ARG A 81 -6.31 6.74 15.79
CA ARG A 81 -6.88 7.19 14.50
C ARG A 81 -6.87 6.10 13.42
N ILE A 82 -6.15 5.01 13.63
CA ILE A 82 -5.97 3.91 12.67
C ILE A 82 -6.18 2.55 13.38
N PRO A 83 -7.40 2.27 13.87
CA PRO A 83 -7.66 1.05 14.65
C PRO A 83 -7.48 -0.26 13.84
N GLU A 84 -7.42 -0.20 12.51
CA GLU A 84 -7.24 -1.36 11.64
C GLU A 84 -5.76 -1.76 11.41
N VAL A 85 -4.82 -0.98 11.92
CA VAL A 85 -3.38 -1.29 11.88
C VAL A 85 -2.93 -1.59 13.31
N PRO A 86 -2.25 -2.72 13.57
CA PRO A 86 -1.75 -3.02 14.90
C PRO A 86 -0.57 -2.10 15.23
N PHE A 87 -0.63 -1.48 16.41
CA PHE A 87 0.44 -0.65 16.97
C PHE A 87 1.08 -1.33 18.18
N GLY A 88 2.41 -1.37 18.18
CA GLY A 88 3.26 -1.77 19.28
C GLY A 88 4.06 -0.58 19.80
N LEU A 89 4.48 -0.64 21.06
CA LEU A 89 5.36 0.34 21.67
C LEU A 89 6.44 -0.38 22.45
N SER A 90 7.69 0.04 22.25
CA SER A 90 8.82 -0.48 23.01
C SER A 90 9.70 0.65 23.51
N THR A 91 10.09 0.55 24.78
CA THR A 91 11.18 1.33 25.39
C THR A 91 12.35 0.43 25.83
N SER A 92 12.30 -0.87 25.50
CA SER A 92 13.32 -1.83 25.87
C SER A 92 14.61 -1.63 25.06
N PRO A 93 15.77 -1.34 25.70
CA PRO A 93 17.03 -1.13 24.98
C PRO A 93 17.42 -2.32 24.10
N ALA A 94 17.09 -3.55 24.53
CA ALA A 94 17.35 -4.76 23.77
C ALA A 94 16.54 -4.79 22.45
N VAL A 95 15.27 -4.40 22.50
CA VAL A 95 14.40 -4.33 21.33
C VAL A 95 14.85 -3.20 20.39
N LEU A 96 15.15 -2.02 20.93
CA LEU A 96 15.66 -0.88 20.16
C LEU A 96 16.95 -1.25 19.40
N SER A 97 17.90 -1.87 20.11
CA SER A 97 19.16 -2.34 19.53
C SER A 97 18.95 -3.41 18.46
N HIS A 98 18.05 -4.38 18.67
CA HIS A 98 17.73 -5.41 17.68
C HIS A 98 17.24 -4.83 16.35
N TYR A 99 16.41 -3.77 16.40
CA TYR A 99 15.94 -3.08 15.19
C TYR A 99 16.90 -1.98 14.69
N GLY A 100 18.05 -1.78 15.34
CA GLY A 100 19.04 -0.77 14.95
C GLY A 100 18.55 0.67 15.14
N VAL A 101 17.73 0.92 16.16
CA VAL A 101 17.17 2.23 16.48
C VAL A 101 17.90 2.82 17.69
N SER A 102 18.44 4.04 17.53
CA SER A 102 19.20 4.76 18.58
C SER A 102 18.50 6.00 19.14
N ALA A 103 17.41 6.44 18.51
CA ALA A 103 16.62 7.60 18.90
C ALA A 103 15.12 7.27 18.81
N ASN A 104 14.26 8.19 19.25
CA ASN A 104 12.82 8.01 19.07
C ASN A 104 12.53 7.78 17.58
N THR A 105 11.77 6.74 17.24
CA THR A 105 11.50 6.37 15.85
C THR A 105 10.18 5.64 15.78
N VAL A 106 9.36 5.98 14.79
CA VAL A 106 8.18 5.18 14.44
C VAL A 106 8.53 4.34 13.22
N THR A 107 8.43 3.03 13.33
CA THR A 107 8.76 2.11 12.25
C THR A 107 7.52 1.35 11.80
N LEU A 108 7.27 1.35 10.49
CA LEU A 108 6.26 0.53 9.84
C LEU A 108 6.94 -0.65 9.14
N PHE A 109 6.43 -1.85 9.40
CA PHE A 109 6.89 -3.11 8.82
C PHE A 109 5.85 -3.63 7.83
N ARG A 110 6.29 -4.10 6.66
CA ARG A 110 5.43 -4.61 5.60
C ARG A 110 5.83 -6.02 5.23
N ARG A 111 4.84 -6.90 5.20
CA ARG A 111 5.04 -8.31 4.84
C ARG A 111 4.98 -8.56 3.33
N VAL A 112 4.31 -7.67 2.58
CA VAL A 112 4.06 -7.89 1.14
C VAL A 112 5.35 -7.82 0.30
N ASP A 113 6.28 -6.96 0.70
CA ASP A 113 7.56 -6.68 0.04
C ASP A 113 8.77 -6.82 0.99
N ASN A 114 8.52 -7.28 2.22
CA ASN A 114 9.50 -7.38 3.31
C ASN A 114 10.21 -6.05 3.60
N ASP A 115 9.53 -4.92 3.38
CA ASP A 115 10.10 -3.59 3.57
C ASP A 115 9.85 -3.05 4.98
N ARG A 116 10.74 -2.14 5.40
CA ARG A 116 10.71 -1.44 6.67
C ARG A 116 10.93 0.04 6.44
N ARG A 117 9.97 0.86 6.89
CA ARG A 117 10.05 2.32 6.78
C ARG A 117 10.12 2.95 8.15
N ASN A 118 11.05 3.89 8.31
CA ASN A 118 11.23 4.64 9.54
C ASN A 118 10.74 6.07 9.32
N LEU A 119 10.04 6.59 10.31
CA LEU A 119 9.79 8.00 10.52
C LEU A 119 10.70 8.46 11.66
N ASP A 120 11.66 9.31 11.33
CA ASP A 120 12.52 9.94 12.31
C ASP A 120 11.70 10.94 13.14
N MET A 121 11.73 10.76 14.46
CA MET A 121 10.99 11.57 15.43
C MET A 121 11.80 12.74 15.98
N ASN A 122 13.07 12.89 15.60
CA ASN A 122 13.93 13.97 16.12
C ASN A 122 13.64 15.34 15.48
N ASN A 123 12.67 15.42 14.58
CA ASN A 123 12.21 16.67 14.00
C ASN A 123 11.05 17.24 14.83
N GLU A 124 11.19 18.48 15.30
CA GLU A 124 10.21 19.17 16.16
C GLU A 124 8.80 19.26 15.56
N ASP A 125 8.67 19.12 14.24
CA ASP A 125 7.37 19.22 13.58
C ASP A 125 6.60 17.88 13.49
N VAL A 126 7.07 16.77 14.08
CA VAL A 126 6.39 15.46 13.95
C VAL A 126 5.28 15.30 14.98
N ASP A 127 4.04 15.46 14.53
CA ASP A 127 2.82 15.33 15.33
C ASP A 127 1.98 14.10 14.98
N THR A 128 0.85 13.95 15.66
CA THR A 128 -0.14 12.89 15.41
C THR A 128 -0.56 12.81 13.93
N GLU A 129 -0.72 13.95 13.25
CA GLU A 129 -1.17 13.99 11.85
C GLU A 129 -0.10 13.46 10.91
N LYS A 130 1.16 13.88 11.08
CA LYS A 130 2.27 13.37 10.28
C LYS A 130 2.51 11.88 10.49
N MET A 131 2.41 11.39 11.72
CA MET A 131 2.48 9.95 12.00
C MET A 131 1.34 9.19 11.31
N THR A 132 0.11 9.69 11.44
CA THR A 132 -1.07 9.10 10.79
C THR A 132 -0.85 9.02 9.28
N ARG A 133 -0.43 10.13 8.66
CA ARG A 133 -0.15 10.20 7.23
C ARG A 133 0.98 9.26 6.81
N PHE A 134 2.06 9.20 7.58
CA PHE A 134 3.17 8.27 7.35
C PHE A 134 2.69 6.81 7.30
N VAL A 135 1.87 6.39 8.27
CA VAL A 135 1.29 5.05 8.29
C VAL A 135 0.41 4.82 7.07
N ARG A 136 -0.52 5.74 6.77
CA ARG A 136 -1.46 5.61 5.63
C ARG A 136 -0.77 5.54 4.27
N ILE A 137 0.28 6.33 4.06
CA ILE A 137 1.07 6.29 2.82
C ILE A 137 1.73 4.92 2.67
N ASN A 138 2.29 4.38 3.75
CA ASN A 138 3.11 3.18 3.71
C ASN A 138 2.33 1.89 3.97
N GLU A 139 1.02 1.94 4.20
CA GLU A 139 0.14 0.80 4.48
C GLU A 139 -0.10 -0.08 3.24
N LEU A 140 0.94 -0.79 2.79
CA LEU A 140 0.81 -1.78 1.71
C LEU A 140 0.55 -3.17 2.28
N ARG A 141 -0.61 -3.71 1.92
CA ARG A 141 -1.10 -5.04 2.30
C ARG A 141 -0.96 -6.01 1.12
N LEU A 142 -1.26 -7.29 1.35
CA LEU A 142 -1.19 -8.30 0.30
C LEU A 142 -2.03 -7.93 -0.93
N VAL A 143 -3.23 -7.39 -0.69
CA VAL A 143 -4.00 -6.66 -1.69
C VAL A 143 -4.28 -5.28 -1.12
N THR A 144 -3.75 -4.25 -1.77
CA THR A 144 -3.88 -2.85 -1.32
C THR A 144 -4.97 -2.16 -2.12
N GLU A 145 -5.90 -1.49 -1.44
CA GLU A 145 -6.88 -0.66 -2.14
C GLU A 145 -6.23 0.63 -2.63
N TYR A 146 -6.42 0.92 -3.91
CA TYR A 146 -5.96 2.13 -4.53
C TYR A 146 -6.79 3.33 -4.04
N ASN A 147 -6.09 4.32 -3.53
CA ASN A 147 -6.56 5.67 -3.36
C ASN A 147 -5.35 6.62 -3.53
N PRO A 148 -5.56 7.94 -3.62
CA PRO A 148 -4.46 8.88 -3.82
C PRO A 148 -3.36 8.85 -2.73
N VAL A 149 -3.67 8.39 -1.52
CA VAL A 149 -2.69 8.28 -0.43
C VAL A 149 -1.85 7.01 -0.58
N THR A 150 -2.49 5.86 -0.81
CA THR A 150 -1.79 4.57 -1.00
C THR A 150 -1.00 4.52 -2.31
N ALA A 151 -1.40 5.32 -3.31
CA ALA A 151 -0.64 5.50 -4.55
C ALA A 151 0.81 5.90 -4.30
N ILE A 152 1.04 6.80 -3.33
CA ILE A 152 2.39 7.24 -2.94
C ILE A 152 3.21 6.04 -2.45
N GLY A 153 2.64 5.21 -1.56
CA GLY A 153 3.31 4.00 -1.07
C GLY A 153 3.60 2.98 -2.16
N VAL A 154 2.64 2.73 -3.05
CA VAL A 154 2.81 1.83 -4.21
C VAL A 154 3.98 2.28 -5.08
N MET A 155 4.08 3.59 -5.36
CA MET A 155 5.18 4.15 -6.16
C MET A 155 6.53 4.11 -5.44
N GLN A 156 6.54 4.14 -4.10
CA GLN A 156 7.75 4.07 -3.28
C GLN A 156 8.17 2.62 -2.96
N SER A 157 7.38 1.64 -3.37
CA SER A 157 7.69 0.22 -3.19
C SER A 157 8.99 -0.18 -3.89
N SER A 158 9.71 -1.12 -3.30
CA SER A 158 10.86 -1.77 -3.94
C SER A 158 10.43 -2.74 -5.04
N LEU A 159 9.17 -3.19 -5.03
CA LEU A 159 8.60 -4.04 -6.07
C LEU A 159 8.27 -3.22 -7.31
N GLN A 160 8.83 -3.62 -8.45
CA GLN A 160 8.66 -2.91 -9.71
C GLN A 160 7.42 -3.34 -10.50
N PHE A 161 6.92 -4.55 -10.24
CA PHE A 161 5.75 -5.10 -10.91
C PHE A 161 4.49 -4.92 -10.08
N ASN A 162 3.41 -4.54 -10.73
CA ASN A 162 2.11 -4.29 -10.11
C ASN A 162 1.00 -4.96 -10.93
N LEU A 163 -0.05 -5.42 -10.24
CA LEU A 163 -1.25 -5.95 -10.86
C LEU A 163 -2.47 -5.27 -10.24
N LEU A 164 -3.24 -4.58 -11.08
CA LEU A 164 -4.48 -3.92 -10.71
C LEU A 164 -5.66 -4.77 -11.08
N LEU A 165 -6.55 -5.02 -10.11
CA LEU A 165 -7.92 -5.43 -10.36
C LEU A 165 -8.81 -4.19 -10.38
N ILE A 166 -9.29 -3.83 -11.57
CA ILE A 166 -10.20 -2.71 -11.79
C ILE A 166 -11.61 -3.27 -11.81
N THR A 167 -12.44 -2.93 -10.82
CA THR A 167 -13.72 -3.60 -10.63
C THR A 167 -14.75 -2.76 -9.88
N ASP A 168 -16.02 -3.08 -10.11
CA ASP A 168 -17.14 -2.60 -9.30
C ASP A 168 -17.15 -3.36 -7.96
N LYS A 169 -16.85 -2.64 -6.86
CA LYS A 169 -16.91 -3.18 -5.49
C LYS A 169 -18.33 -3.49 -5.00
N MET A 170 -19.35 -2.85 -5.57
CA MET A 170 -20.76 -3.08 -5.24
C MET A 170 -21.35 -4.30 -5.96
N SER A 171 -20.63 -4.86 -6.93
CA SER A 171 -21.05 -6.07 -7.64
C SER A 171 -21.23 -7.25 -6.68
N PRO A 172 -22.31 -8.05 -6.79
CA PRO A 172 -22.50 -9.23 -5.94
C PRO A 172 -21.41 -10.30 -6.14
N LYS A 173 -20.69 -10.28 -7.27
CA LYS A 173 -19.55 -11.16 -7.54
C LYS A 173 -18.24 -10.70 -6.88
N HIS A 174 -18.21 -9.50 -6.30
CA HIS A 174 -16.99 -8.90 -5.75
C HIS A 174 -16.35 -9.73 -4.63
N PRO A 175 -17.09 -10.29 -3.64
CA PRO A 175 -16.47 -11.08 -2.56
C PRO A 175 -15.72 -12.32 -3.08
N GLU A 176 -16.31 -13.07 -4.00
CA GLU A 176 -15.66 -14.25 -4.59
C GLU A 176 -14.45 -13.85 -5.43
N ARG A 177 -14.58 -12.77 -6.21
CA ARG A 177 -13.50 -12.20 -7.01
C ARG A 177 -12.30 -11.83 -6.14
N MET A 178 -12.54 -11.15 -5.02
CA MET A 178 -11.49 -10.76 -4.08
C MET A 178 -10.84 -11.96 -3.39
N ARG A 179 -11.62 -13.00 -3.05
CA ARG A 179 -11.07 -14.24 -2.50
C ARG A 179 -10.06 -14.89 -3.46
N LYS A 180 -10.42 -15.02 -4.74
CA LYS A 180 -9.55 -15.60 -5.77
C LYS A 180 -8.35 -14.70 -6.09
N PHE A 181 -8.56 -13.38 -6.15
CA PHE A 181 -7.50 -12.41 -6.38
C PHE A 181 -6.46 -12.41 -5.24
N ARG A 182 -6.91 -12.49 -3.98
CA ARG A 182 -6.03 -12.62 -2.81
C ARG A 182 -5.26 -13.94 -2.81
N ALA A 183 -5.92 -15.05 -3.18
CA ALA A 183 -5.25 -16.35 -3.30
C ALA A 183 -4.15 -16.33 -4.38
N ALA A 184 -4.37 -15.63 -5.50
CA ALA A 184 -3.34 -15.42 -6.51
C ALA A 184 -2.20 -14.52 -5.99
N ALA A 185 -2.51 -13.48 -5.21
CA ALA A 185 -1.52 -12.56 -4.64
C ALA A 185 -0.46 -13.27 -3.79
N GLU A 186 -0.85 -14.29 -3.01
CA GLU A 186 0.07 -15.08 -2.18
C GLU A 186 1.19 -15.73 -3.00
N LEU A 187 0.91 -16.11 -4.26
CA LEU A 187 1.87 -16.76 -5.16
C LEU A 187 2.93 -15.79 -5.68
N PHE A 188 2.67 -14.49 -5.59
CA PHE A 188 3.53 -13.41 -6.08
C PHE A 188 4.04 -12.48 -4.97
N LYS A 189 3.89 -12.88 -3.70
CA LYS A 189 4.43 -12.14 -2.56
C LYS A 189 5.93 -11.86 -2.75
N GLY A 190 6.34 -10.63 -2.50
CA GLY A 190 7.71 -10.16 -2.72
C GLY A 190 8.11 -10.02 -4.19
N LYS A 191 7.18 -10.13 -5.15
CA LYS A 191 7.45 -10.01 -6.59
C LYS A 191 6.52 -9.04 -7.30
N ILE A 192 5.21 -9.10 -7.03
CA ILE A 192 4.19 -8.24 -7.64
C ILE A 192 3.31 -7.67 -6.54
N LEU A 193 3.08 -6.35 -6.56
CA LEU A 193 2.05 -5.73 -5.73
C LEU A 193 0.67 -5.91 -6.34
N PHE A 194 -0.27 -6.43 -5.55
CA PHE A 194 -1.67 -6.59 -5.96
C PHE A 194 -2.48 -5.40 -5.45
N ILE A 195 -3.20 -4.75 -6.36
CA ILE A 195 -3.90 -3.50 -6.10
C ILE A 195 -5.36 -3.65 -6.52
N LEU A 196 -6.29 -3.23 -5.66
CA LEU A 196 -7.71 -3.15 -5.97
C LEU A 196 -8.06 -1.71 -6.33
N LEU A 197 -8.69 -1.48 -7.48
CA LEU A 197 -9.22 -0.18 -7.87
C LEU A 197 -10.74 -0.24 -8.02
N ASP A 198 -11.45 0.53 -7.20
CA ASP A 198 -12.91 0.66 -7.28
C ASP A 198 -13.30 1.55 -8.47
N SER A 199 -14.04 1.00 -9.42
CA SER A 199 -14.51 1.73 -10.59
C SER A 199 -15.71 2.65 -10.32
N ASN A 200 -16.33 2.55 -9.15
CA ASN A 200 -17.45 3.42 -8.77
C ASN A 200 -17.01 4.80 -8.33
N LEU A 201 -15.77 4.94 -7.88
CA LEU A 201 -15.22 6.21 -7.43
C LEU A 201 -14.81 7.06 -8.64
N LYS A 202 -15.44 8.23 -8.81
CA LYS A 202 -15.10 9.17 -9.89
C LYS A 202 -13.63 9.59 -9.87
N SER A 203 -13.01 9.64 -8.69
CA SER A 203 -11.57 9.93 -8.52
C SER A 203 -10.67 8.93 -9.24
N ASN A 204 -11.17 7.73 -9.55
CA ASN A 204 -10.41 6.66 -10.18
C ASN A 204 -10.60 6.60 -11.71
N GLU A 205 -11.54 7.38 -12.29
CA GLU A 205 -11.78 7.42 -13.74
C GLU A 205 -10.53 7.76 -14.58
N PRO A 206 -9.63 8.67 -14.14
CA PRO A 206 -8.39 8.92 -14.88
C PRO A 206 -7.47 7.70 -14.94
N VAL A 207 -7.41 6.90 -13.88
CA VAL A 207 -6.60 5.66 -13.85
C VAL A 207 -7.19 4.61 -14.78
N VAL A 208 -8.52 4.45 -14.78
CA VAL A 208 -9.21 3.56 -15.74
C VAL A 208 -8.94 3.99 -17.18
N SER A 209 -8.94 5.30 -17.44
CA SER A 209 -8.69 5.86 -18.77
C SER A 209 -7.24 5.72 -19.20
N TYR A 210 -6.29 5.81 -18.26
CA TYR A 210 -4.87 5.57 -18.51
C TYR A 210 -4.64 4.17 -19.10
N PHE A 211 -5.27 3.15 -18.51
CA PHE A 211 -5.25 1.77 -19.02
C PHE A 211 -6.17 1.55 -20.23
N GLN A 212 -6.70 2.62 -20.84
CA GLN A 212 -7.52 2.59 -22.04
C GLN A 212 -8.78 1.72 -21.89
N LEU A 213 -9.28 1.58 -20.67
CA LEU A 213 -10.47 0.81 -20.34
C LEU A 213 -11.71 1.70 -20.30
N LYS A 214 -12.86 1.12 -20.67
CA LYS A 214 -14.18 1.69 -20.45
C LYS A 214 -14.88 0.96 -19.32
N LYS A 215 -15.84 1.61 -18.63
CA LYS A 215 -16.65 0.97 -17.58
C LYS A 215 -17.35 -0.31 -18.06
N SER A 216 -17.77 -0.36 -19.33
CA SER A 216 -18.40 -1.54 -19.93
C SER A 216 -17.46 -2.73 -20.14
N GLN A 217 -16.15 -2.55 -19.99
CA GLN A 217 -15.14 -3.60 -20.11
C GLN A 217 -14.68 -4.13 -18.75
N LEU A 218 -15.27 -3.65 -17.66
CA LEU A 218 -14.92 -4.06 -16.31
C LEU A 218 -15.74 -5.30 -15.87
N PRO A 219 -15.15 -6.22 -15.09
CA PRO A 219 -13.84 -6.11 -14.47
C PRO A 219 -12.67 -6.39 -15.42
N ALA A 220 -11.52 -5.82 -15.10
CA ALA A 220 -10.30 -6.00 -15.88
C ALA A 220 -9.07 -6.11 -14.96
N LEU A 221 -8.05 -6.78 -15.47
CA LEU A 221 -6.71 -6.81 -14.90
C LEU A 221 -5.78 -5.92 -15.72
N ALA A 222 -4.98 -5.11 -15.05
CA ALA A 222 -3.91 -4.34 -15.67
C ALA A 222 -2.60 -4.65 -14.95
N VAL A 223 -1.65 -5.26 -15.65
CA VAL A 223 -0.30 -5.50 -15.13
C VAL A 223 0.61 -4.40 -15.65
N PHE A 224 1.46 -3.84 -14.79
CA PHE A 224 2.41 -2.81 -15.21
C PHE A 224 3.75 -2.92 -14.49
N HIS A 225 4.78 -2.41 -15.16
CA HIS A 225 6.13 -2.27 -14.64
C HIS A 225 6.44 -0.78 -14.43
N THR A 226 6.73 -0.40 -13.19
CA THR A 226 6.88 1.01 -12.80
C THR A 226 8.05 1.72 -13.49
N PRO A 227 9.26 1.13 -13.61
CA PRO A 227 10.40 1.82 -14.22
C PRO A 227 10.18 2.27 -15.67
N ASP A 228 9.62 1.38 -16.50
CA ASP A 228 9.58 1.59 -17.96
C ASP A 228 8.21 2.03 -18.47
N ASP A 229 7.23 2.16 -17.58
CA ASP A 229 5.85 2.52 -17.90
C ASP A 229 5.07 1.51 -18.77
N GLU A 230 5.62 0.31 -18.91
CA GLU A 230 5.05 -0.75 -19.72
C GLU A 230 3.87 -1.41 -19.00
N HIS A 231 2.80 -1.68 -19.74
CA HIS A 231 1.61 -2.32 -19.18
C HIS A 231 0.89 -3.18 -20.21
N ASP A 232 0.19 -4.21 -19.72
CA ASP A 232 -0.77 -5.00 -20.48
C ASP A 232 -2.11 -5.00 -19.75
N VAL A 233 -3.20 -5.13 -20.52
CA VAL A 233 -4.57 -5.16 -19.98
C VAL A 233 -5.30 -6.40 -20.47
N MET A 234 -6.09 -7.00 -19.59
CA MET A 234 -6.94 -8.15 -19.89
C MET A 234 -8.31 -7.95 -19.24
N THR A 235 -9.36 -7.91 -20.06
CA THR A 235 -10.74 -7.99 -19.56
C THR A 235 -11.04 -9.40 -19.05
N VAL A 236 -11.80 -9.50 -17.97
CA VAL A 236 -12.10 -10.77 -17.32
C VAL A 236 -13.56 -10.80 -16.89
N ASP A 237 -14.30 -11.86 -17.20
CA ASP A 237 -15.63 -12.05 -16.63
C ASP A 237 -15.51 -12.51 -15.16
N GLU A 238 -14.54 -13.39 -14.92
CA GLU A 238 -14.23 -13.99 -13.63
C GLU A 238 -12.72 -14.09 -13.43
N ILE A 239 -12.30 -13.96 -12.17
CA ILE A 239 -10.91 -14.18 -11.77
C ILE A 239 -10.72 -15.67 -11.51
N SER A 240 -9.66 -16.25 -12.07
CA SER A 240 -9.11 -17.54 -11.68
C SER A 240 -7.64 -17.37 -11.33
N ILE A 241 -7.10 -18.25 -10.48
CA ILE A 241 -5.71 -18.18 -10.06
C ILE A 241 -4.80 -18.43 -11.27
N GLU A 242 -5.11 -19.45 -12.08
CA GLU A 242 -4.31 -19.82 -13.25
C GLU A 242 -4.26 -18.68 -14.26
N ARG A 243 -5.40 -18.03 -14.53
CA ARG A 243 -5.49 -16.95 -15.49
C ARG A 243 -4.72 -15.71 -15.04
N VAL A 244 -4.72 -15.40 -13.73
CA VAL A 244 -3.89 -14.34 -13.16
C VAL A 244 -2.41 -14.69 -13.30
N GLN A 245 -2.03 -15.93 -12.96
CA GLN A 245 -0.65 -16.38 -13.06
C GLN A 245 -0.12 -16.30 -14.49
N ASP A 246 -0.86 -16.85 -15.46
CA ASP A 246 -0.48 -16.83 -16.86
C ASP A 246 -0.36 -15.41 -17.42
N PHE A 247 -1.23 -14.50 -16.99
CA PHE A 247 -1.18 -13.11 -17.39
C PHE A 247 0.08 -12.42 -16.85
N CYS A 248 0.34 -12.53 -15.54
CA CYS A 248 1.52 -11.94 -14.92
C CYS A 248 2.84 -12.53 -15.46
N ASN A 249 2.91 -13.85 -15.60
CA ASN A 249 4.13 -14.54 -16.04
C ASN A 249 4.49 -14.17 -17.49
N ARG A 250 3.51 -14.09 -18.39
CA ARG A 250 3.74 -13.65 -19.77
C ARG A 250 4.29 -12.22 -19.82
N PHE A 251 3.73 -11.32 -19.03
CA PHE A 251 4.22 -9.94 -18.95
C PHE A 251 5.65 -9.87 -18.40
N ILE A 252 5.95 -10.54 -17.29
CA ILE A 252 7.29 -10.57 -16.70
C ILE A 252 8.33 -11.15 -17.67
N GLN A 253 8.00 -12.24 -18.35
CA GLN A 253 8.88 -12.85 -19.35
C GLN A 253 9.18 -11.90 -20.50
N ARG A 254 8.17 -11.15 -20.97
CA ARG A 254 8.36 -10.12 -22.00
C ARG A 254 9.30 -9.01 -21.51
N MET A 255 9.13 -8.55 -20.28
CA MET A 255 9.98 -7.50 -19.71
C MET A 255 11.44 -7.94 -19.56
N LYS A 256 11.67 -9.14 -19.04
CA LYS A 256 13.02 -9.73 -18.95
C LYS A 256 13.70 -9.83 -20.31
N LYS A 257 12.97 -10.29 -21.33
CA LYS A 257 13.51 -10.38 -22.69
C LYS A 257 13.92 -9.02 -23.25
N LYS A 258 13.13 -7.97 -22.99
CA LYS A 258 13.47 -6.59 -23.41
C LYS A 258 14.76 -6.10 -22.74
N GLU A 259 14.91 -6.37 -21.44
CA GLU A 259 16.12 -6.02 -20.67
C GLU A 259 17.35 -6.73 -21.24
N ASP A 260 17.28 -8.06 -21.44
CA ASP A 260 18.36 -8.87 -22.02
C ASP A 260 18.78 -8.41 -23.43
N GLU A 261 17.82 -7.98 -24.27
CA GLU A 261 18.08 -7.45 -25.61
C GLU A 261 18.72 -6.06 -25.58
N SER A 262 18.40 -5.24 -24.57
CA SER A 262 18.97 -3.90 -24.39
C SER A 262 20.40 -3.92 -23.81
N GLU A 263 20.76 -4.97 -23.07
CA GLU A 263 22.09 -5.14 -22.47
C GLU A 263 23.13 -5.79 -23.40
N LYS A 264 22.70 -6.39 -24.53
CA LYS A 264 23.63 -6.88 -25.55
C LYS A 264 24.30 -5.69 -26.24
N PRO A 265 25.64 -5.51 -26.13
CA PRO A 265 26.31 -4.43 -26.80
C PRO A 265 26.14 -4.55 -28.32
N LEU A 266 25.93 -3.41 -28.97
CA LEU A 266 26.12 -3.18 -30.41
C LEU A 266 27.60 -3.43 -30.80
N ASN A 267 28.08 -4.65 -30.61
CA ASN A 267 29.39 -5.12 -31.06
C ASN A 267 29.19 -6.29 -32.01
N GLU A 268 28.47 -6.06 -33.10
CA GLU A 268 28.49 -6.96 -34.27
C GLU A 268 27.78 -6.32 -35.47
N GLU A 269 28.22 -5.13 -35.91
CA GLU A 269 28.18 -4.84 -37.35
C GLU A 269 29.53 -4.24 -37.78
N LEU A 270 30.13 -4.97 -38.71
CA LEU A 270 31.44 -4.84 -39.34
C LEU A 270 31.60 -3.56 -40.18
#